data_AF-A0A535EZ58-F1
#
_entry.id   AF-A0A535EZ58-F1
#
_cell.length_a   1.000
_cell.length_b   1.000
_cell.length_c   1.000
_cell.angle_alpha   90.00
_cell.angle_beta   90.00
_cell.angle_gamma   90.00
#
_symmetry.space_group_name_H-M   'P 1'
#
loop_
_entity.id
_entity.type
_entity.pdbx_description
1 polymer ?
#
loop_
_entity_poly.entity_id
_entity_poly.type
_entity_poly.pdbx_seq_one_letter_code
_entity_poly.pdbx_strand_id
1 'polypeptide(L)'
;MAELKNLQIPSNVRNNSLGSWLYRMLQAETSKAQVYQMEQCFEAYAQTSGLLVLLDGLDEVASHDYPRVESAILGLSKVLANASDKNILIVTTRVQFLHQIRDAYRDFFGPVLFLRAFTPSDIYEFLTRWPFTSDSDGAIGRIYNELTDKPTLREMCRNPLVLSMFVAESQSKGLSIDHETRTEFYSKVTEELVIRRRLYQKGGAIAGGPKLREQREKILGRLALEHLLDRYQPANLLTWEAALNVTQEVSGCTASEAESLFREIAKETGLVTEERIGHTFRFIHLTFCEFLAAYEAVQASENGWQNLLANHRMFQSHDEPQLKSRLVEVIPFAGGLLPRSRRGQAIKELSEIHDDRLLARTFLETKLYEHQEWPRFVAREMSELIEVPESEWNEEWLQRLYLFNVAVLDATRCAEHVKTINVSVNLQDFFRQLVERQRASLSKLLYAYAIQDAAAAFRLAEVCGLDLARDHAELVVSGCDQKPFFDLAKQKLSSDIERTPLWASLLAEAGLRSRIVAVWLSSTAPLVYLNGLTENVPRNKRWWRSGLVSDTLFTQCLSISMMEEQGLGLPLLESLKKVPAPGRYRLDRKTIFTMFVLFFAGMFMIISQHISAPFV
;
A
#
# COMPACT_ATOMS: atom_id res chain seq x y z
N MET A 1 -19.38 -9.40 -12.97
CA MET A 1 -17.94 -9.65 -12.74
C MET A 1 -17.66 -11.07 -13.17
N ALA A 2 -16.59 -11.30 -13.93
CA ALA A 2 -16.17 -12.63 -14.34
C ALA A 2 -14.68 -12.80 -14.03
N GLU A 3 -14.31 -13.93 -13.42
CA GLU A 3 -12.91 -14.23 -13.11
C GLU A 3 -12.24 -14.88 -14.33
N LEU A 4 -11.13 -14.28 -14.80
CA LEU A 4 -10.48 -14.67 -16.05
C LEU A 4 -9.86 -16.07 -15.98
N LYS A 5 -9.37 -16.50 -14.81
CA LYS A 5 -8.87 -17.86 -14.59
C LYS A 5 -9.90 -18.96 -14.85
N ASN A 6 -11.18 -18.63 -14.76
CA ASN A 6 -12.28 -19.58 -14.93
C ASN A 6 -12.76 -19.67 -16.39
N LEU A 7 -12.19 -18.88 -17.31
CA LEU A 7 -12.56 -18.88 -18.72
C LEU A 7 -12.08 -20.16 -19.41
N GLN A 8 -13.04 -21.03 -19.73
CA GLN A 8 -12.79 -22.19 -20.59
C GLN A 8 -13.23 -21.88 -22.01
N ILE A 9 -12.29 -21.41 -22.83
CA ILE A 9 -12.58 -21.07 -24.23
C ILE A 9 -12.65 -22.38 -25.04
N PRO A 10 -13.80 -22.72 -25.65
CA PRO A 10 -13.93 -23.95 -26.42
C PRO A 10 -12.98 -23.98 -27.61
N SER A 11 -12.30 -25.11 -27.82
CA SER A 11 -11.26 -25.25 -28.84
C SER A 11 -11.75 -24.96 -30.26
N ASN A 12 -13.04 -25.18 -30.52
CA ASN A 12 -13.71 -24.96 -31.81
C ASN A 12 -14.07 -23.49 -32.11
N VAL A 13 -13.96 -22.57 -31.15
CA VAL A 13 -14.21 -21.14 -31.40
C VAL A 13 -13.03 -20.53 -32.14
N ARG A 14 -13.27 -20.03 -33.35
CA ARG A 14 -12.26 -19.35 -34.18
C ARG A 14 -11.83 -18.04 -33.53
N ASN A 15 -10.56 -17.66 -33.69
CA ASN A 15 -9.98 -16.44 -33.08
C ASN A 15 -10.80 -15.17 -33.34
N ASN A 16 -11.30 -14.99 -34.57
CA ASN A 16 -12.11 -13.82 -34.93
C ASN A 16 -13.50 -13.77 -34.26
N SER A 17 -13.94 -14.87 -33.66
CA SER A 17 -15.26 -15.02 -33.03
C SER A 17 -15.17 -15.05 -31.49
N LEU A 18 -13.96 -14.96 -30.93
CA LEU A 18 -13.73 -15.06 -29.48
C LEU A 18 -14.41 -13.94 -28.69
N GLY A 19 -14.42 -12.70 -29.23
CA GLY A 19 -15.13 -11.59 -28.60
C GLY A 19 -16.63 -11.81 -28.49
N SER A 20 -17.27 -12.25 -29.58
CA SER A 20 -18.70 -12.55 -29.60
C SER A 20 -19.05 -13.80 -28.78
N TRP A 21 -18.11 -14.73 -28.63
CA TRP A 21 -18.24 -15.83 -27.69
C TRP A 21 -18.24 -15.32 -26.25
N LEU A 22 -17.27 -14.48 -25.88
CA LEU A 22 -17.17 -13.93 -24.52
C LEU A 22 -18.39 -13.07 -24.17
N TYR A 23 -18.89 -12.26 -25.10
CA TYR A 23 -20.13 -11.50 -24.93
C TYR A 23 -21.33 -12.41 -24.59
N ARG A 24 -21.52 -13.49 -25.36
CA ARG A 24 -22.60 -14.46 -25.13
C ARG A 24 -22.42 -15.24 -23.83
N MET A 25 -21.18 -15.55 -23.45
CA MET A 25 -20.88 -16.18 -22.17
C MET A 25 -21.31 -15.27 -21.01
N LEU A 26 -20.96 -13.97 -21.06
CA LEU A 26 -21.37 -13.00 -20.06
C LEU A 26 -22.89 -12.84 -19.99
N GLN A 27 -23.57 -12.77 -21.14
CA GLN A 27 -25.03 -12.75 -21.20
C GLN A 27 -25.62 -13.99 -20.50
N ALA A 28 -25.15 -15.19 -20.86
CA ALA A 28 -25.61 -16.45 -20.27
C ALA A 28 -25.35 -16.52 -18.76
N GLU A 29 -24.23 -15.97 -18.27
CA GLU A 29 -23.95 -15.88 -16.85
C GLU A 29 -24.94 -14.96 -16.13
N THR A 30 -25.27 -13.81 -16.73
CA THR A 30 -26.27 -12.90 -16.16
C THR A 30 -27.67 -13.50 -16.16
N SER A 31 -28.02 -14.34 -17.13
CA SER A 31 -29.32 -15.04 -17.17
C SER A 31 -29.54 -15.99 -15.99
N LYS A 32 -28.47 -16.39 -15.28
CA LYS A 32 -28.60 -17.19 -14.05
C LYS A 32 -29.16 -16.40 -12.88
N ALA A 33 -29.09 -15.06 -12.92
CA ALA A 33 -29.82 -14.23 -11.98
C ALA A 33 -31.32 -14.45 -12.23
N GLN A 34 -32.07 -14.81 -11.19
CA GLN A 34 -33.51 -15.13 -11.27
C GLN A 34 -34.36 -13.87 -11.49
N VAL A 35 -34.07 -13.12 -12.55
CA VAL A 35 -34.71 -11.87 -12.95
C VAL A 35 -35.43 -12.10 -14.28
N TYR A 36 -36.67 -11.64 -14.37
CA TYR A 36 -37.49 -11.79 -15.58
C TYR A 36 -36.82 -11.13 -16.79
N GLN A 37 -36.71 -11.86 -17.90
CA GLN A 37 -36.16 -11.39 -19.18
C GLN A 37 -34.75 -10.77 -19.09
N MET A 38 -33.89 -11.31 -18.21
CA MET A 38 -32.54 -10.78 -18.00
C MET A 38 -31.70 -10.69 -19.28
N GLU A 39 -31.88 -11.61 -20.24
CA GLU A 39 -31.21 -11.57 -21.55
C GLU A 39 -31.57 -10.31 -22.35
N GLN A 40 -32.86 -9.95 -22.37
CA GLN A 40 -33.35 -8.76 -23.07
C GLN A 40 -32.91 -7.49 -22.34
N CYS A 41 -32.90 -7.51 -21.01
CA CYS A 41 -32.35 -6.43 -20.20
C CYS A 41 -30.85 -6.23 -20.49
N PHE A 42 -30.07 -7.32 -20.56
CA PHE A 42 -28.64 -7.27 -20.88
C PHE A 42 -28.40 -6.63 -22.25
N GLU A 43 -29.13 -7.07 -23.28
CA GLU A 43 -29.03 -6.50 -24.64
C GLU A 43 -29.47 -5.04 -24.69
N ALA A 44 -30.60 -4.70 -24.05
CA ALA A 44 -31.09 -3.34 -23.98
C ALA A 44 -30.09 -2.41 -23.30
N TYR A 45 -29.51 -2.83 -22.16
CA TYR A 45 -28.49 -2.03 -21.48
C TYR A 45 -27.20 -1.91 -22.28
N ALA A 46 -26.75 -3.00 -22.93
CA ALA A 46 -25.57 -2.95 -23.81
C ALA A 46 -25.72 -1.93 -24.95
N GLN A 47 -26.95 -1.67 -25.40
CA GLN A 47 -27.23 -0.72 -26.49
C GLN A 47 -27.59 0.70 -26.02
N THR A 48 -28.08 0.89 -24.78
CA THR A 48 -28.70 2.16 -24.35
C THR A 48 -27.97 2.86 -23.21
N SER A 49 -27.94 2.23 -22.03
CA SER A 49 -27.41 2.81 -20.79
C SER A 49 -25.95 2.44 -20.53
N GLY A 50 -25.45 1.40 -21.20
CA GLY A 50 -24.12 0.83 -21.00
C GLY A 50 -24.11 -0.32 -19.99
N LEU A 51 -23.18 -1.24 -20.19
CA LEU A 51 -22.79 -2.29 -19.26
C LEU A 51 -21.46 -1.93 -18.60
N LEU A 52 -21.34 -2.19 -17.30
CA LEU A 52 -20.05 -2.24 -16.62
C LEU A 52 -19.61 -3.70 -16.49
N VAL A 53 -18.60 -4.09 -17.27
CA VAL A 53 -18.03 -5.43 -17.27
C VAL A 53 -16.71 -5.42 -16.52
N LEU A 54 -16.63 -6.20 -15.44
CA LEU A 54 -15.41 -6.39 -14.65
C LEU A 54 -14.84 -7.78 -14.94
N LEU A 55 -13.64 -7.84 -15.49
CA LEU A 55 -12.86 -9.06 -15.73
C LEU A 55 -11.70 -9.11 -14.73
N ASP A 56 -11.74 -10.07 -13.82
CA ASP A 56 -10.82 -10.11 -12.67
C ASP A 56 -9.66 -11.11 -12.86
N GLY A 57 -8.44 -10.68 -12.56
CA GLY A 57 -7.26 -11.55 -12.40
C GLY A 57 -6.64 -12.06 -13.70
N LEU A 58 -6.20 -11.17 -14.61
CA LEU A 58 -5.56 -11.57 -15.87
C LEU A 58 -4.23 -12.32 -15.66
N ASP A 59 -3.47 -12.00 -14.62
CA ASP A 59 -2.23 -12.69 -14.23
C ASP A 59 -2.48 -14.09 -13.66
N GLU A 60 -3.73 -14.43 -13.33
CA GLU A 60 -4.15 -15.77 -12.91
C GLU A 60 -4.51 -16.67 -14.10
N VAL A 61 -4.38 -16.20 -15.34
CA VAL A 61 -4.61 -17.01 -16.54
C VAL A 61 -3.38 -17.88 -16.81
N ALA A 62 -3.61 -19.17 -17.08
CA ALA A 62 -2.56 -20.11 -17.47
C ALA A 62 -1.83 -19.63 -18.74
N SER A 63 -0.50 -19.74 -18.78
CA SER A 63 0.29 -19.19 -19.89
C SER A 63 -0.12 -19.72 -21.27
N HIS A 64 -0.52 -21.00 -21.36
CA HIS A 64 -0.95 -21.61 -22.62
C HIS A 64 -2.34 -21.11 -23.11
N ASP A 65 -3.19 -20.67 -22.19
CA ASP A 65 -4.52 -20.13 -22.51
C ASP A 65 -4.49 -18.62 -22.80
N TYR A 66 -3.44 -17.94 -22.32
CA TYR A 66 -3.32 -16.49 -22.39
C TYR A 66 -3.55 -15.90 -23.79
N PRO A 67 -2.94 -16.39 -24.89
CA PRO A 67 -3.14 -15.78 -26.22
C PRO A 67 -4.60 -15.80 -26.68
N ARG A 68 -5.36 -16.84 -26.28
CA ARG A 68 -6.79 -16.95 -26.60
C ARG A 68 -7.62 -16.05 -25.71
N VAL A 69 -7.29 -15.96 -24.42
CA VAL A 69 -7.98 -15.08 -23.47
C VAL A 69 -7.78 -13.61 -23.85
N GLU A 70 -6.55 -13.21 -24.20
CA GLU A 70 -6.25 -11.89 -24.75
C GLU A 70 -7.12 -11.60 -25.98
N SER A 71 -7.12 -12.50 -26.98
CA SER A 71 -7.93 -12.35 -28.19
C SER A 71 -9.44 -12.22 -27.88
N ALA A 72 -9.94 -12.93 -26.86
CA ALA A 72 -11.32 -12.85 -26.41
C ALA A 72 -11.64 -11.51 -25.75
N ILE A 73 -10.75 -11.00 -24.88
CA ILE A 73 -10.90 -9.70 -24.21
C ILE A 73 -10.88 -8.56 -25.25
N LEU A 74 -9.91 -8.56 -26.16
CA LEU A 74 -9.79 -7.56 -27.22
C LEU A 74 -11.00 -7.61 -28.15
N GLY A 75 -11.48 -8.81 -28.47
CA GLY A 75 -12.70 -9.00 -29.25
C GLY A 75 -13.95 -8.48 -28.52
N LEU A 76 -14.07 -8.74 -27.22
CA LEU A 76 -15.20 -8.28 -26.40
C LEU A 76 -15.21 -6.75 -26.34
N SER A 77 -14.07 -6.11 -26.14
CA SER A 77 -13.93 -4.65 -26.15
C SER A 77 -14.53 -4.05 -27.43
N LYS A 78 -14.20 -4.63 -28.59
CA LYS A 78 -14.77 -4.22 -29.89
C LYS A 78 -16.28 -4.44 -29.97
N VAL A 79 -16.78 -5.59 -29.50
CA VAL A 79 -18.22 -5.90 -29.51
C VAL A 79 -18.99 -4.89 -28.66
N LEU A 80 -18.50 -4.57 -27.47
CA LEU A 80 -19.13 -3.62 -26.56
C LEU A 80 -19.08 -2.19 -27.09
N ALA A 81 -17.94 -1.75 -27.62
CA ALA A 81 -17.79 -0.43 -28.23
C ALA A 81 -18.73 -0.21 -29.44
N ASN A 82 -18.94 -1.27 -30.24
CA ASN A 82 -19.88 -1.22 -31.36
C ASN A 82 -21.36 -1.20 -30.91
N ALA A 83 -21.68 -1.71 -29.73
CA ALA A 83 -23.04 -1.72 -29.19
C ALA A 83 -23.43 -0.36 -28.57
N SER A 84 -22.54 0.23 -27.78
CA SER A 84 -22.70 1.57 -27.21
C SER A 84 -21.37 2.09 -26.67
N ASP A 85 -21.14 3.39 -26.80
CA ASP A 85 -20.04 4.13 -26.19
C ASP A 85 -20.11 4.20 -24.66
N LYS A 86 -21.25 3.85 -24.06
CA LYS A 86 -21.44 3.80 -22.60
C LYS A 86 -21.01 2.48 -21.96
N ASN A 87 -20.65 1.48 -22.77
CA ASN A 87 -20.15 0.23 -22.23
C ASN A 87 -18.71 0.42 -21.70
N ILE A 88 -18.48 -0.03 -20.46
CA ILE A 88 -17.18 0.07 -19.79
C ILE A 88 -16.68 -1.33 -19.51
N LEU A 89 -15.46 -1.62 -19.98
CA LEU A 89 -14.74 -2.85 -19.70
C LEU A 89 -13.55 -2.53 -18.79
N ILE A 90 -13.52 -3.15 -17.61
CA ILE A 90 -12.41 -3.06 -16.66
C ILE A 90 -11.77 -4.44 -16.56
N VAL A 91 -10.45 -4.49 -16.69
CA VAL A 91 -9.63 -5.69 -16.50
C VAL A 91 -8.67 -5.42 -15.34
N THR A 92 -8.59 -6.35 -14.38
CA THR A 92 -7.64 -6.25 -13.27
C THR A 92 -6.44 -7.19 -13.50
N THR A 93 -5.25 -6.74 -13.10
CA THR A 93 -4.04 -7.57 -13.11
C THR A 93 -2.96 -7.02 -12.18
N ARG A 94 -1.98 -7.86 -11.81
CA ARG A 94 -0.75 -7.43 -11.12
C ARG A 94 0.11 -6.50 -11.97
N VAL A 95 0.74 -5.53 -11.31
CA VAL A 95 1.62 -4.53 -11.94
C VAL A 95 2.79 -5.18 -12.68
N GLN A 96 3.44 -6.18 -12.06
CA GLN A 96 4.56 -6.90 -12.66
C GLN A 96 4.18 -7.55 -13.99
N PHE A 97 2.96 -8.10 -14.05
CA PHE A 97 2.42 -8.71 -15.25
C PHE A 97 2.06 -7.66 -16.31
N LEU A 98 1.40 -6.57 -15.91
CA LEU A 98 1.06 -5.46 -16.79
C LEU A 98 2.25 -4.88 -17.53
N HIS A 99 3.40 -4.68 -16.87
CA HIS A 99 4.62 -4.15 -17.50
C HIS A 99 5.05 -4.94 -18.73
N GLN A 100 4.79 -6.24 -18.73
CA GLN A 100 5.22 -7.15 -19.76
C GLN A 100 4.20 -7.26 -20.91
N ILE A 101 2.91 -6.99 -20.66
CA ILE A 101 1.83 -7.09 -21.65
C ILE A 101 1.31 -5.72 -22.13
N ARG A 102 1.85 -4.63 -21.60
CA ARG A 102 1.34 -3.26 -21.78
C ARG A 102 1.07 -2.91 -23.24
N ASP A 103 1.98 -3.29 -24.14
CA ASP A 103 1.90 -2.91 -25.55
C ASP A 103 0.73 -3.60 -26.27
N ALA A 104 0.35 -4.81 -25.87
CA ALA A 104 -0.77 -5.53 -26.48
C ALA A 104 -2.15 -4.92 -26.10
N TYR A 105 -2.23 -4.21 -24.98
CA TYR A 105 -3.47 -3.63 -24.45
C TYR A 105 -3.56 -2.11 -24.67
N ARG A 106 -2.44 -1.45 -25.00
CA ARG A 106 -2.32 0.01 -25.14
C ARG A 106 -3.34 0.63 -26.09
N ASP A 107 -3.58 -0.03 -27.23
CA ASP A 107 -4.46 0.51 -28.27
C ASP A 107 -5.95 0.23 -28.03
N PHE A 108 -6.28 -0.67 -27.08
CA PHE A 108 -7.64 -1.16 -26.85
C PHE A 108 -8.26 -0.71 -25.53
N PHE A 109 -7.43 -0.35 -24.56
CA PHE A 109 -7.86 0.15 -23.27
C PHE A 109 -7.46 1.61 -23.13
N GLY A 110 -8.36 2.41 -22.53
CA GLY A 110 -8.12 3.82 -22.25
C GLY A 110 -7.12 4.01 -21.10
N PRO A 111 -7.46 4.78 -20.05
CA PRO A 111 -6.54 5.01 -18.95
C PRO A 111 -6.22 3.72 -18.19
N VAL A 112 -4.94 3.43 -18.02
CA VAL A 112 -4.46 2.39 -17.10
C VAL A 112 -4.48 2.96 -15.69
N LEU A 113 -5.19 2.31 -14.78
CA LEU A 113 -5.30 2.70 -13.38
C LEU A 113 -4.50 1.74 -12.51
N PHE A 114 -3.66 2.28 -11.63
CA PHE A 114 -2.87 1.51 -10.69
C PHE A 114 -3.51 1.56 -9.30
N LEU A 115 -3.81 0.39 -8.73
CA LEU A 115 -4.13 0.29 -7.31
C LEU A 115 -2.86 0.58 -6.53
N ARG A 116 -2.80 1.77 -5.95
CA ARG A 116 -1.66 2.18 -5.12
C ARG A 116 -1.68 1.42 -3.81
N ALA A 117 -0.50 1.05 -3.33
CA ALA A 117 -0.35 0.59 -1.96
C ALA A 117 -0.89 1.67 -1.01
N PHE A 118 -1.42 1.26 0.14
CA PHE A 118 -1.92 2.19 1.13
C PHE A 118 -0.87 3.25 1.42
N THR A 119 -1.31 4.49 1.26
CA THR A 119 -0.62 5.64 1.81
C THR A 119 -0.74 5.58 3.33
N PRO A 120 0.03 6.38 4.07
CA PRO A 120 -0.15 6.51 5.51
C PRO A 120 -1.58 6.97 5.87
N SER A 121 -2.20 7.73 4.97
CA SER A 121 -3.59 8.21 5.12
C SER A 121 -4.56 7.06 5.03
N ASP A 122 -4.36 6.17 4.06
CA ASP A 122 -5.17 4.98 3.90
C ASP A 122 -4.95 4.01 5.07
N ILE A 123 -3.72 3.87 5.58
CA ILE A 123 -3.44 3.09 6.79
C ILE A 123 -4.23 3.66 7.98
N TYR A 124 -4.13 4.98 8.22
CA TYR A 124 -4.85 5.61 9.33
C TYR A 124 -6.37 5.47 9.17
N GLU A 125 -6.90 5.72 7.97
CA GLU A 125 -8.32 5.54 7.67
C GLU A 125 -8.77 4.09 7.87
N PHE A 126 -7.98 3.14 7.39
CA PHE A 126 -8.22 1.72 7.62
C PHE A 126 -8.32 1.41 9.12
N LEU A 127 -7.38 1.92 9.92
CA LEU A 127 -7.40 1.74 11.37
C LEU A 127 -8.64 2.38 11.99
N THR A 128 -9.04 3.58 11.57
CA THR A 128 -10.27 4.23 12.11
C THR A 128 -11.55 3.47 11.80
N ARG A 129 -11.57 2.72 10.69
CA ARG A 129 -12.71 1.88 10.28
C ARG A 129 -12.62 0.45 10.84
N TRP A 130 -11.49 0.08 11.44
CA TRP A 130 -11.28 -1.25 11.97
C TRP A 130 -12.12 -1.48 13.24
N PRO A 131 -12.82 -2.63 13.37
CA PRO A 131 -13.70 -2.91 14.51
C PRO A 131 -12.90 -3.34 15.76
N PHE A 132 -12.20 -2.40 16.39
CA PHE A 132 -11.50 -2.65 17.65
C PHE A 132 -12.47 -3.02 18.78
N THR A 133 -12.08 -4.00 19.60
CA THR A 133 -12.90 -4.51 20.72
C THR A 133 -12.89 -3.58 21.94
N SER A 134 -11.90 -2.71 22.09
CA SER A 134 -11.74 -1.78 23.22
C SER A 134 -10.70 -0.70 22.90
N ASP A 135 -10.92 0.54 23.36
CA ASP A 135 -10.04 1.71 23.19
C ASP A 135 -9.52 1.90 21.74
N SER A 136 -10.42 2.24 20.83
CA SER A 136 -10.09 2.47 19.41
C SER A 136 -9.00 3.52 19.24
N ASP A 137 -9.13 4.65 19.93
CA ASP A 137 -8.23 5.80 19.73
C ASP A 137 -6.81 5.49 20.24
N GLY A 138 -6.70 4.82 21.40
CA GLY A 138 -5.41 4.33 21.90
C GLY A 138 -4.79 3.26 21.01
N ALA A 139 -5.59 2.34 20.46
CA ALA A 139 -5.10 1.31 19.55
C ALA A 139 -4.61 1.89 18.21
N ILE A 140 -5.39 2.80 17.60
CA ILE A 140 -5.02 3.50 16.37
C ILE A 140 -3.71 4.25 16.58
N GLY A 141 -3.62 5.07 17.64
CA GLY A 141 -2.42 5.85 17.94
C GLY A 141 -1.19 4.97 18.14
N ARG A 142 -1.31 3.88 18.91
CA ARG A 142 -0.21 2.92 19.14
C ARG A 142 0.25 2.26 17.85
N ILE A 143 -0.67 1.68 17.07
CA ILE A 143 -0.32 0.97 15.83
C ILE A 143 0.28 1.93 14.81
N TYR A 144 -0.32 3.10 14.63
CA TYR A 144 0.15 4.07 13.66
C TYR A 144 1.54 4.63 14.02
N ASN A 145 1.80 4.87 15.30
CA ASN A 145 3.13 5.26 15.78
C ASN A 145 4.15 4.14 15.60
N GLU A 146 3.79 2.89 15.93
CA GLU A 146 4.67 1.72 15.73
C GLU A 146 5.09 1.57 14.26
N LEU A 147 4.15 1.71 13.32
CA LEU A 147 4.46 1.71 11.89
C LEU A 147 5.34 2.92 11.53
N THR A 148 5.10 4.09 12.11
CA THR A 148 5.93 5.27 11.85
C THR A 148 7.38 5.07 12.29
N ASP A 149 7.59 4.44 13.44
CA ASP A 149 8.91 4.17 14.02
C ASP A 149 9.66 3.03 13.31
N LYS A 150 8.91 2.10 12.68
CA LYS A 150 9.42 0.93 11.95
C LYS A 150 9.11 1.01 10.43
N PRO A 151 9.89 1.73 9.61
CA PRO A 151 9.66 1.92 8.17
C PRO A 151 9.55 0.62 7.39
N THR A 152 10.34 -0.39 7.72
CA THR A 152 10.28 -1.69 7.06
C THR A 152 8.92 -2.35 7.32
N LEU A 153 8.47 -2.40 8.58
CA LEU A 153 7.15 -2.91 8.93
C LEU A 153 6.01 -2.09 8.30
N ARG A 154 6.15 -0.76 8.27
CA ARG A 154 5.20 0.13 7.61
C ARG A 154 5.11 -0.12 6.13
N GLU A 155 6.23 -0.33 5.46
CA GLU A 155 6.24 -0.66 4.04
C GLU A 155 5.43 -1.93 3.76
N MET A 156 5.59 -2.94 4.61
CA MET A 156 4.80 -4.16 4.50
C MET A 156 3.30 -3.89 4.71
N CYS A 157 2.96 -3.07 5.69
CA CYS A 157 1.59 -2.69 6.02
C CYS A 157 0.96 -1.69 5.04
N ARG A 158 1.67 -1.27 3.99
CA ARG A 158 1.04 -0.61 2.84
C ARG A 158 0.21 -1.60 2.01
N ASN A 159 0.43 -2.91 2.18
CA ASN A 159 -0.49 -3.91 1.68
C ASN A 159 -1.68 -4.04 2.66
N PRO A 160 -2.93 -3.81 2.21
CA PRO A 160 -4.12 -3.86 3.08
C PRO A 160 -4.30 -5.18 3.80
N LEU A 161 -3.94 -6.29 3.16
CA LEU A 161 -4.02 -7.61 3.76
C LEU A 161 -3.01 -7.77 4.88
N VAL A 162 -1.75 -7.38 4.65
CA VAL A 162 -0.70 -7.40 5.68
C VAL A 162 -1.11 -6.52 6.86
N LEU A 163 -1.63 -5.31 6.59
CA LEU A 163 -2.13 -4.43 7.64
C LEU A 163 -3.27 -5.09 8.43
N SER A 164 -4.25 -5.71 7.76
CA SER A 164 -5.35 -6.41 8.45
C SER A 164 -4.86 -7.51 9.39
N MET A 165 -3.84 -8.27 8.97
CA MET A 165 -3.24 -9.33 9.76
C MET A 165 -2.45 -8.75 10.93
N PHE A 166 -1.67 -7.71 10.68
CA PHE A 166 -0.92 -6.99 11.71
C PHE A 166 -1.84 -6.41 12.80
N VAL A 167 -2.93 -5.77 12.39
CA VAL A 167 -3.92 -5.18 13.31
C VAL A 167 -4.64 -6.26 14.09
N ALA A 168 -5.06 -7.35 13.44
CA ALA A 168 -5.67 -8.50 14.11
C ALA A 168 -4.71 -9.15 15.13
N GLU A 169 -3.44 -9.31 14.78
CA GLU A 169 -2.42 -9.83 15.68
C GLU A 169 -2.19 -8.89 16.87
N SER A 170 -2.00 -7.60 16.62
CA SER A 170 -1.79 -6.58 17.65
C SER A 170 -2.96 -6.52 18.64
N GLN A 171 -4.20 -6.70 18.14
CA GLN A 171 -5.41 -6.78 18.96
C GLN A 171 -5.47 -8.05 19.82
N SER A 172 -4.95 -9.18 19.32
CA SER A 172 -4.94 -10.46 20.06
C SER A 172 -3.84 -10.57 21.13
N LYS A 173 -2.67 -9.96 20.90
CA LYS A 173 -1.49 -10.14 21.76
C LYS A 173 -1.22 -8.98 22.72
N GLY A 174 -1.85 -7.81 22.53
CA GLY A 174 -1.72 -6.65 23.44
C GLY A 174 -0.30 -6.07 23.59
N LEU A 175 0.67 -6.55 22.81
CA LEU A 175 2.10 -6.19 22.85
C LEU A 175 2.60 -5.79 21.46
N SER A 176 3.65 -4.97 21.43
CA SER A 176 4.33 -4.51 20.22
C SER A 176 4.87 -5.69 19.40
N ILE A 177 4.64 -5.65 18.10
CA ILE A 177 5.09 -6.69 17.19
C ILE A 177 6.52 -6.39 16.77
N ASP A 178 7.46 -7.17 17.30
CA ASP A 178 8.88 -7.06 16.93
C ASP A 178 9.17 -7.97 15.73
N HIS A 179 8.83 -7.49 14.54
CA HIS A 179 9.24 -8.08 13.27
C HIS A 179 10.01 -7.05 12.48
N GLU A 180 11.22 -7.40 12.08
CA GLU A 180 12.10 -6.51 11.33
C GLU A 180 12.00 -6.75 9.81
N THR A 181 11.41 -7.89 9.40
CA THR A 181 11.33 -8.36 8.01
C THR A 181 9.94 -8.92 7.66
N ARG A 182 9.62 -9.00 6.36
CA ARG A 182 8.40 -9.67 5.89
C ARG A 182 8.43 -11.14 6.20
N THR A 183 9.59 -11.74 6.00
CA THR A 183 9.82 -13.17 6.23
C THR A 183 9.47 -13.55 7.67
N GLU A 184 9.92 -12.78 8.66
CA GLU A 184 9.60 -13.03 10.07
C GLU A 184 8.10 -12.89 10.36
N PHE A 185 7.46 -11.86 9.83
CA PHE A 185 6.02 -11.67 10.00
C PHE A 185 5.22 -12.83 9.40
N TYR A 186 5.47 -13.17 8.14
CA TYR A 186 4.77 -14.28 7.49
C TYR A 186 5.09 -15.62 8.15
N SER A 187 6.29 -15.82 8.67
CA SER A 187 6.62 -17.00 9.47
C SER A 187 5.77 -17.09 10.73
N LYS A 188 5.57 -15.98 11.46
CA LYS A 188 4.77 -16.00 12.70
C LYS A 188 3.27 -16.10 12.41
N VAL A 189 2.76 -15.40 11.41
CA VAL A 189 1.34 -15.48 10.99
C VAL A 189 1.03 -16.89 10.49
N THR A 190 1.89 -17.47 9.66
CA THR A 190 1.70 -18.83 9.15
C THR A 190 1.74 -19.85 10.29
N GLU A 191 2.69 -19.72 11.24
CA GLU A 191 2.71 -20.58 12.43
C GLU A 191 1.41 -20.50 13.24
N GLU A 192 0.88 -19.28 13.43
CA GLU A 192 -0.38 -19.05 14.15
C GLU A 192 -1.57 -19.69 13.41
N LEU A 193 -1.64 -19.56 12.09
CA LEU A 193 -2.73 -20.10 11.27
C LEU A 193 -2.66 -21.63 11.13
N VAL A 194 -1.47 -22.22 11.01
CA VAL A 194 -1.30 -23.67 10.81
C VAL A 194 -1.75 -24.47 12.04
N ILE A 195 -1.62 -23.92 13.25
CA ILE A 195 -1.90 -24.64 14.50
C ILE A 195 -2.82 -23.89 15.46
N ARG A 196 -2.53 -22.61 15.75
CA ARG A 196 -2.91 -21.99 17.03
C ARG A 196 -4.35 -21.49 17.06
N ARG A 197 -4.92 -21.09 15.90
CA ARG A 197 -6.30 -20.57 15.81
C ARG A 197 -7.34 -21.50 16.44
N ARG A 198 -7.16 -22.82 16.39
CA ARG A 198 -8.11 -23.79 16.98
C ARG A 198 -7.65 -24.41 18.30
N LEU A 199 -6.35 -24.39 18.64
CA LEU A 199 -5.86 -24.74 19.98
C LEU A 199 -6.52 -23.85 21.05
N TYR A 200 -6.59 -22.54 20.78
CA TYR A 200 -7.27 -21.59 21.66
C TYR A 200 -8.80 -21.77 21.67
N GLN A 201 -9.42 -22.14 20.54
CA GLN A 201 -10.87 -22.39 20.47
C GLN A 201 -11.32 -23.71 21.13
N LYS A 202 -10.46 -24.74 21.14
CA LYS A 202 -10.75 -26.06 21.74
C LYS A 202 -10.22 -26.24 23.17
N GLY A 203 -9.54 -25.24 23.74
CA GLY A 203 -9.17 -25.20 25.17
C GLY A 203 -8.17 -26.27 25.63
N GLY A 204 -7.37 -26.87 24.75
CA GLY A 204 -6.49 -27.98 25.11
C GLY A 204 -5.14 -27.97 24.39
N ALA A 205 -4.10 -28.40 25.11
CA ALA A 205 -2.80 -28.74 24.52
C ALA A 205 -2.95 -30.05 23.73
N ILE A 206 -2.78 -30.02 22.40
CA ILE A 206 -2.76 -31.25 21.59
C ILE A 206 -1.39 -31.93 21.80
N ALA A 207 -1.39 -33.12 22.39
CA ALA A 207 -0.23 -34.01 22.36
C ALA A 207 0.14 -34.27 20.89
N GLY A 208 1.38 -33.97 20.48
CA GLY A 208 1.83 -34.10 19.08
C GLY A 208 1.73 -32.82 18.22
N GLY A 209 1.39 -31.67 18.81
CA GLY A 209 1.31 -30.37 18.11
C GLY A 209 2.49 -30.03 17.18
N PRO A 210 3.76 -30.26 17.57
CA PRO A 210 4.91 -30.01 16.68
C PRO A 210 4.95 -30.92 15.43
N LYS A 211 4.52 -32.18 15.54
CA LYS A 211 4.49 -33.11 14.39
C LYS A 211 3.31 -32.83 13.47
N LEU A 212 2.17 -32.44 14.03
CA LEU A 212 1.02 -31.97 13.24
C LEU A 212 1.36 -30.69 12.46
N ARG A 213 2.09 -29.76 13.09
CA ARG A 213 2.64 -28.57 12.43
C ARG A 213 3.48 -28.95 11.23
N GLU A 214 4.52 -29.75 11.46
CA GLU A 214 5.47 -30.17 10.44
C GLU A 214 4.76 -30.85 9.26
N GLN A 215 3.78 -31.71 9.54
CA GLN A 215 2.96 -32.34 8.50
C GLN A 215 2.19 -31.31 7.67
N ARG A 216 1.49 -30.36 8.32
CA ARG A 216 0.70 -29.34 7.63
C ARG A 216 1.57 -28.38 6.82
N GLU A 217 2.67 -27.93 7.40
CA GLU A 217 3.66 -27.08 6.71
C GLU A 217 4.21 -27.80 5.48
N LYS A 218 4.55 -29.09 5.60
CA LYS A 218 5.05 -29.89 4.48
C LYS A 218 4.00 -30.10 3.39
N ILE A 219 2.73 -30.37 3.75
CA ILE A 219 1.64 -30.50 2.75
C ILE A 219 1.45 -29.18 2.00
N LEU A 220 1.26 -28.08 2.72
CA LEU A 220 0.97 -26.78 2.11
C LEU A 220 2.20 -26.20 1.38
N GLY A 221 3.39 -26.37 1.94
CA GLY A 221 4.66 -25.96 1.38
C GLY A 221 4.99 -26.67 0.08
N ARG A 222 4.87 -28.00 0.05
CA ARG A 222 5.08 -28.79 -1.16
C ARG A 222 4.09 -28.46 -2.26
N LEU A 223 2.81 -28.30 -1.92
CA LEU A 223 1.79 -27.83 -2.87
C LEU A 223 2.14 -26.46 -3.46
N ALA A 224 2.54 -25.51 -2.62
CA ALA A 224 2.89 -24.18 -3.06
C ALA A 224 4.14 -24.17 -3.95
N LEU A 225 5.20 -24.91 -3.57
CA LEU A 225 6.43 -24.98 -4.32
C LEU A 225 6.23 -25.65 -5.69
N GLU A 226 5.62 -26.84 -5.72
CA GLU A 226 5.35 -27.55 -6.98
C GLU A 226 4.49 -26.68 -7.92
N HIS A 227 3.49 -26.00 -7.38
CA HIS A 227 2.62 -25.10 -8.14
C HIS A 227 3.36 -23.90 -8.74
N LEU A 228 4.18 -23.19 -7.95
CA LEU A 228 4.90 -22.01 -8.43
C LEU A 228 6.05 -22.36 -9.38
N LEU A 229 6.56 -23.60 -9.34
CA LEU A 229 7.53 -24.11 -10.32
C LEU A 229 6.87 -24.64 -11.61
N ASP A 230 5.57 -24.94 -11.60
CA ASP A 230 4.85 -25.33 -12.80
C ASP A 230 4.47 -24.12 -13.66
N ARG A 231 5.12 -23.99 -14.82
CA ARG A 231 4.88 -22.89 -15.78
C ARG A 231 3.50 -22.92 -16.43
N TYR A 232 2.82 -24.06 -16.46
CA TYR A 232 1.55 -24.21 -17.17
C TYR A 232 0.34 -23.89 -16.30
N GLN A 233 0.52 -23.76 -14.99
CA GLN A 233 -0.57 -23.49 -14.06
C GLN A 233 -0.76 -21.97 -13.85
N PRO A 234 -2.00 -21.52 -13.60
CA PRO A 234 -2.27 -20.23 -12.95
C PRO A 234 -1.37 -19.98 -11.74
N ALA A 235 -1.20 -18.73 -11.31
CA ALA A 235 -0.33 -18.43 -10.16
C ALA A 235 -0.94 -18.78 -8.79
N ASN A 236 -2.28 -18.85 -8.66
CA ASN A 236 -2.96 -19.13 -7.39
C ASN A 236 -4.25 -19.95 -7.58
N LEU A 237 -4.27 -20.88 -8.55
CA LEU A 237 -5.37 -21.83 -8.71
C LEU A 237 -4.77 -23.23 -8.88
N LEU A 238 -4.91 -24.03 -7.82
CA LEU A 238 -4.31 -25.36 -7.70
C LEU A 238 -5.36 -26.44 -7.93
N THR A 239 -4.93 -27.58 -8.45
CA THR A 239 -5.80 -28.73 -8.65
C THR A 239 -6.02 -29.47 -7.34
N TRP A 240 -7.26 -29.91 -7.11
CA TRP A 240 -7.59 -30.73 -5.94
C TRP A 240 -6.85 -32.06 -5.96
N GLU A 241 -6.66 -32.64 -7.14
CA GLU A 241 -5.86 -33.85 -7.34
C GLU A 241 -4.43 -33.70 -6.81
N ALA A 242 -3.76 -32.58 -7.08
CA ALA A 242 -2.43 -32.33 -6.53
C ALA A 242 -2.47 -32.28 -4.99
N ALA A 243 -3.49 -31.64 -4.40
CA ALA A 243 -3.67 -31.64 -2.94
C ALA A 243 -3.85 -33.04 -2.37
N LEU A 244 -4.66 -33.89 -3.01
CA LEU A 244 -4.85 -35.27 -2.58
C LEU A 244 -3.56 -36.08 -2.67
N ASN A 245 -2.86 -36.00 -3.80
CA ASN A 245 -1.60 -36.72 -4.01
C ASN A 245 -0.54 -36.32 -2.99
N VAL A 246 -0.31 -35.01 -2.80
CA VAL A 246 0.65 -34.51 -1.81
C VAL A 246 0.23 -34.88 -0.39
N THR A 247 -1.05 -34.74 -0.05
CA THR A 247 -1.55 -35.11 1.29
C THR A 247 -1.38 -36.59 1.57
N GLN A 248 -1.67 -37.44 0.57
CA GLN A 248 -1.52 -38.89 0.65
C GLN A 248 -0.06 -39.27 0.86
N GLU A 249 0.85 -38.72 0.07
CA GLU A 249 2.29 -38.99 0.17
C GLU A 249 2.89 -38.52 1.49
N VAL A 250 2.55 -37.31 1.94
CA VAL A 250 3.11 -36.73 3.16
C VAL A 250 2.54 -37.42 4.42
N SER A 251 1.27 -37.83 4.38
CA SER A 251 0.58 -38.41 5.54
C SER A 251 0.59 -39.93 5.58
N GLY A 252 0.95 -40.60 4.48
CA GLY A 252 0.94 -42.06 4.37
C GLY A 252 -0.46 -42.67 4.48
N CYS A 253 -1.50 -41.95 4.06
CA CYS A 253 -2.90 -42.37 4.17
C CYS A 253 -3.48 -42.85 2.83
N THR A 254 -4.75 -43.27 2.83
CA THR A 254 -5.51 -43.60 1.61
C THR A 254 -6.07 -42.34 0.94
N ALA A 255 -6.50 -42.42 -0.32
CA ALA A 255 -7.07 -41.27 -1.05
C ALA A 255 -8.30 -40.65 -0.35
N SER A 256 -9.18 -41.48 0.22
CA SER A 256 -10.36 -41.02 0.96
C SER A 256 -9.97 -40.28 2.25
N GLU A 257 -8.98 -40.80 2.96
CA GLU A 257 -8.43 -40.15 4.16
C GLU A 257 -7.69 -38.86 3.81
N ALA A 258 -6.95 -38.83 2.70
CA ALA A 258 -6.26 -37.64 2.21
C ALA A 258 -7.24 -36.51 1.90
N GLU A 259 -8.38 -36.82 1.28
CA GLU A 259 -9.42 -35.82 1.03
C GLU A 259 -10.01 -35.27 2.32
N SER A 260 -10.39 -36.15 3.26
CA SER A 260 -10.90 -35.74 4.57
C SER A 260 -9.90 -34.87 5.32
N LEU A 261 -8.63 -35.27 5.33
CA LEU A 261 -7.54 -34.55 5.99
C LEU A 261 -7.29 -33.19 5.35
N PHE A 262 -7.24 -33.11 4.02
CA PHE A 262 -7.00 -31.83 3.34
C PHE A 262 -8.15 -30.85 3.56
N ARG A 263 -9.40 -31.32 3.52
CA ARG A 263 -10.58 -30.51 3.89
C ARG A 263 -10.53 -30.03 5.33
N GLU A 264 -10.05 -30.87 6.24
CA GLU A 264 -9.82 -30.49 7.63
C GLU A 264 -8.73 -29.43 7.74
N ILE A 265 -7.59 -29.58 7.05
CA ILE A 265 -6.52 -28.56 7.01
C ILE A 265 -7.07 -27.23 6.49
N ALA A 266 -7.82 -27.24 5.38
CA ALA A 266 -8.45 -26.06 4.82
C ALA A 266 -9.36 -25.35 5.85
N LYS A 267 -10.25 -26.12 6.49
CA LYS A 267 -11.19 -25.62 7.49
C LYS A 267 -10.50 -25.10 8.75
N GLU A 268 -9.46 -25.77 9.22
CA GLU A 268 -8.80 -25.44 10.49
C GLU A 268 -7.82 -24.30 10.37
N THR A 269 -7.08 -24.23 9.27
CA THR A 269 -6.08 -23.18 9.06
C THR A 269 -6.69 -21.93 8.46
N GLY A 270 -7.70 -22.10 7.60
CA GLY A 270 -8.21 -21.03 6.76
C GLY A 270 -7.16 -20.47 5.79
N LEU A 271 -6.06 -21.19 5.54
CA LEU A 271 -5.00 -20.77 4.60
C LEU A 271 -5.36 -21.08 3.15
N VAL A 272 -6.24 -22.06 2.94
CA VAL A 272 -6.73 -22.46 1.63
C VAL A 272 -8.25 -22.49 1.61
N THR A 273 -8.82 -22.17 0.46
CA THR A 273 -10.27 -22.23 0.20
C THR A 273 -10.51 -23.06 -1.03
N GLU A 274 -11.45 -23.99 -0.93
CA GLU A 274 -11.92 -24.78 -2.05
C GLU A 274 -12.76 -23.89 -2.98
N GLU A 275 -12.33 -23.79 -4.24
CA GLU A 275 -12.93 -22.91 -5.23
C GLU A 275 -14.03 -23.65 -6.02
N ARG A 276 -13.71 -24.87 -6.45
CA ARG A 276 -14.66 -25.81 -7.04
C ARG A 276 -14.57 -27.11 -6.28
N ILE A 277 -15.72 -27.56 -5.77
CA ILE A 277 -15.80 -28.73 -4.90
C ILE A 277 -15.15 -29.94 -5.58
N GLY A 278 -14.10 -30.49 -4.95
CA GLY A 278 -13.35 -31.66 -5.41
C GLY A 278 -12.50 -31.45 -6.66
N HIS A 279 -12.38 -30.21 -7.17
CA HIS A 279 -11.70 -29.92 -8.43
C HIS A 279 -10.54 -28.94 -8.28
N THR A 280 -10.74 -27.81 -7.62
CA THR A 280 -9.71 -26.77 -7.49
C THR A 280 -9.80 -26.04 -6.16
N PHE A 281 -8.66 -25.56 -5.68
CA PHE A 281 -8.56 -24.72 -4.49
C PHE A 281 -7.54 -23.59 -4.72
N ARG A 282 -7.53 -22.61 -3.82
CA ARG A 282 -6.54 -21.54 -3.80
C ARG A 282 -6.06 -21.25 -2.39
N PHE A 283 -4.89 -20.63 -2.27
CA PHE A 283 -4.52 -19.95 -1.04
C PHE A 283 -5.39 -18.70 -0.88
N ILE A 284 -5.73 -18.35 0.37
CA ILE A 284 -6.50 -17.13 0.68
C ILE A 284 -5.83 -15.87 0.14
N HIS A 285 -4.51 -15.91 -0.04
CA HIS A 285 -3.75 -14.92 -0.75
C HIS A 285 -2.50 -15.54 -1.35
N LEU A 286 -2.14 -15.11 -2.57
CA LEU A 286 -0.97 -15.62 -3.28
C LEU A 286 0.34 -15.42 -2.50
N THR A 287 0.46 -14.38 -1.67
CA THR A 287 1.67 -14.23 -0.81
C THR A 287 1.85 -15.32 0.24
N PHE A 288 0.78 -15.99 0.69
CA PHE A 288 0.96 -17.20 1.51
C PHE A 288 1.50 -18.37 0.68
N CYS A 289 1.03 -18.52 -0.57
CA CYS A 289 1.59 -19.49 -1.50
C CYS A 289 3.08 -19.17 -1.74
N GLU A 290 3.44 -17.92 -2.03
CA GLU A 290 4.82 -17.48 -2.24
C GLU A 290 5.71 -17.75 -1.01
N PHE A 291 5.22 -17.44 0.19
CA PHE A 291 5.94 -17.69 1.45
C PHE A 291 6.10 -19.20 1.74
N LEU A 292 5.04 -20.00 1.59
CA LEU A 292 5.08 -21.44 1.84
C LEU A 292 5.96 -22.17 0.82
N ALA A 293 5.97 -21.72 -0.44
CA ALA A 293 6.89 -22.22 -1.45
C ALA A 293 8.35 -21.90 -1.09
N ALA A 294 8.63 -20.69 -0.64
CA ALA A 294 9.96 -20.30 -0.16
C ALA A 294 10.40 -21.14 1.05
N TYR A 295 9.48 -21.37 1.99
CA TYR A 295 9.72 -22.21 3.16
C TYR A 295 10.05 -23.65 2.77
N GLU A 296 9.23 -24.28 1.93
CA GLU A 296 9.50 -25.63 1.45
C GLU A 296 10.82 -25.71 0.69
N ALA A 297 11.10 -24.75 -0.20
CA ALA A 297 12.35 -24.74 -0.96
C ALA A 297 13.58 -24.71 -0.06
N VAL A 298 13.53 -23.98 1.07
CA VAL A 298 14.66 -23.90 1.99
C VAL A 298 14.73 -25.10 2.94
N GLN A 299 13.59 -25.60 3.43
CA GLN A 299 13.56 -26.63 4.47
C GLN A 299 13.61 -28.06 3.92
N ALA A 300 13.07 -28.31 2.73
CA ALA A 300 12.91 -29.67 2.21
C ALA A 300 14.14 -30.20 1.45
N SER A 301 15.01 -29.32 0.95
CA SER A 301 16.17 -29.71 0.15
C SER A 301 17.37 -28.79 0.37
N GLU A 302 18.56 -29.38 0.55
CA GLU A 302 19.81 -28.62 0.63
C GLU A 302 20.07 -27.78 -0.64
N ASN A 303 19.60 -28.22 -1.80
CA ASN A 303 19.76 -27.53 -3.09
C ASN A 303 18.55 -26.68 -3.49
N GLY A 304 17.54 -26.53 -2.62
CA GLY A 304 16.30 -25.89 -3.04
C GLY A 304 16.45 -24.39 -3.39
N TRP A 305 17.39 -23.68 -2.75
CA TRP A 305 17.76 -22.32 -3.16
C TRP A 305 18.31 -22.28 -4.60
N GLN A 306 19.25 -23.16 -4.93
CA GLN A 306 19.82 -23.23 -6.28
C GLN A 306 18.74 -23.62 -7.32
N ASN A 307 17.83 -24.53 -6.95
CA ASN A 307 16.70 -24.90 -7.80
C ASN A 307 15.76 -23.71 -8.06
N LEU A 308 15.49 -22.87 -7.05
CA LEU A 308 14.71 -21.64 -7.23
C LEU A 308 15.38 -20.69 -8.22
N LEU A 309 16.69 -20.44 -8.06
CA LEU A 309 17.42 -19.55 -8.97
C LEU A 309 17.48 -20.11 -10.40
N ALA A 310 17.66 -21.42 -10.56
CA ALA A 310 17.66 -22.07 -11.86
C ALA A 310 16.30 -21.94 -12.56
N ASN A 311 15.20 -22.18 -11.85
CA ASN A 311 13.85 -22.01 -12.38
C ASN A 311 13.55 -20.54 -12.69
N HIS A 312 14.00 -19.61 -11.86
CA HIS A 312 13.85 -18.18 -12.15
C HIS A 312 14.57 -17.78 -13.44
N ARG A 313 15.83 -18.21 -13.63
CA ARG A 313 16.56 -17.97 -14.89
C ARG A 313 15.86 -18.60 -16.09
N MET A 314 15.33 -19.81 -15.94
CA MET A 314 14.53 -20.46 -16.98
C MET A 314 13.26 -19.64 -17.29
N PHE A 315 12.55 -19.15 -16.29
CA PHE A 315 11.37 -18.32 -16.50
C PHE A 315 11.70 -16.98 -17.17
N GLN A 316 12.83 -16.36 -16.81
CA GLN A 316 13.30 -15.13 -17.46
C GLN A 316 13.63 -15.34 -18.95
N SER A 317 14.06 -16.54 -19.34
CA SER A 317 14.39 -16.85 -20.74
C SER A 317 13.17 -17.09 -21.63
N HIS A 318 11.96 -17.16 -21.06
CA HIS A 318 10.72 -17.30 -21.84
C HIS A 318 10.17 -15.93 -22.19
N ASP A 319 9.52 -15.83 -23.34
CA ASP A 319 8.84 -14.60 -23.77
C ASP A 319 7.57 -14.34 -22.94
N GLU A 320 7.01 -15.38 -22.32
CA GLU A 320 5.80 -15.35 -21.51
C GLU A 320 5.94 -14.43 -20.29
N PRO A 321 5.20 -13.30 -20.27
CA PRO A 321 5.13 -12.38 -19.14
C PRO A 321 4.94 -13.07 -17.77
N GLN A 322 3.94 -13.96 -17.66
CA GLN A 322 3.51 -14.58 -16.40
C GLN A 322 4.68 -15.23 -15.65
N LEU A 323 5.61 -15.83 -16.41
CA LEU A 323 6.73 -16.57 -15.87
C LEU A 323 7.77 -15.65 -15.23
N LYS A 324 8.04 -14.48 -15.84
CA LYS A 324 9.06 -13.54 -15.35
C LYS A 324 8.74 -12.97 -13.97
N SER A 325 7.46 -12.85 -13.62
CA SER A 325 7.02 -12.39 -12.29
C SER A 325 6.83 -13.50 -11.25
N ARG A 326 6.80 -14.77 -11.67
CA ARG A 326 6.27 -15.90 -10.86
C ARG A 326 7.03 -16.15 -9.55
N LEU A 327 8.35 -15.94 -9.54
CA LEU A 327 9.22 -16.23 -8.39
C LEU A 327 9.81 -14.97 -7.70
N VAL A 328 9.38 -13.77 -8.10
CA VAL A 328 9.95 -12.50 -7.64
C VAL A 328 9.72 -12.25 -6.14
N GLU A 329 8.63 -12.76 -5.58
CA GLU A 329 8.37 -12.69 -4.12
C GLU A 329 8.91 -13.91 -3.38
N VAL A 330 9.03 -15.07 -4.04
CA VAL A 330 9.52 -16.33 -3.43
C VAL A 330 11.00 -16.23 -3.06
N ILE A 331 11.82 -15.65 -3.95
CA ILE A 331 13.28 -15.59 -3.76
C ILE A 331 13.67 -14.75 -2.54
N PRO A 332 13.16 -13.52 -2.32
CA PRO A 332 13.47 -12.75 -1.11
C PRO A 332 13.05 -13.47 0.17
N PHE A 333 11.85 -14.08 0.20
CA PHE A 333 11.42 -14.89 1.34
C PHE A 333 12.38 -16.06 1.60
N ALA A 334 12.79 -16.79 0.55
CA ALA A 334 13.74 -17.89 0.68
C ALA A 334 15.09 -17.38 1.22
N GLY A 335 15.55 -16.22 0.76
CA GLY A 335 16.75 -15.54 1.26
C GLY A 335 16.67 -15.28 2.77
N GLY A 336 15.54 -14.73 3.26
CA GLY A 336 15.29 -14.51 4.68
C GLY A 336 15.22 -15.81 5.51
N LEU A 337 14.67 -16.89 4.93
CA LEU A 337 14.51 -18.19 5.59
C LEU A 337 15.80 -19.02 5.65
N LEU A 338 16.79 -18.73 4.79
CA LEU A 338 18.06 -19.45 4.79
C LEU A 338 18.78 -19.36 6.14
N PRO A 339 19.49 -20.42 6.57
CA PRO A 339 20.40 -20.36 7.70
C PRO A 339 21.41 -19.23 7.53
N ARG A 340 21.77 -18.55 8.62
CA ARG A 340 22.70 -17.40 8.60
C ARG A 340 24.00 -17.70 7.85
N SER A 341 24.54 -18.92 7.95
CA SER A 341 25.75 -19.36 7.26
C SER A 341 25.64 -19.38 5.73
N ARG A 342 24.43 -19.48 5.17
CA ARG A 342 24.17 -19.54 3.72
C ARG A 342 23.74 -18.21 3.11
N ARG A 343 23.28 -17.25 3.92
CA ARG A 343 22.74 -15.96 3.43
C ARG A 343 23.76 -15.17 2.61
N GLY A 344 25.03 -15.15 3.01
CA GLY A 344 26.08 -14.46 2.23
C GLY A 344 26.28 -15.05 0.85
N GLN A 345 26.34 -16.39 0.75
CA GLN A 345 26.41 -17.07 -0.54
C GLN A 345 25.17 -16.78 -1.40
N ALA A 346 23.98 -16.80 -0.81
CA ALA A 346 22.74 -16.48 -1.52
C ALA A 346 22.74 -15.06 -2.12
N ILE A 347 23.20 -14.05 -1.36
CA ILE A 347 23.35 -12.68 -1.87
C ILE A 347 24.33 -12.63 -3.05
N LYS A 348 25.46 -13.35 -2.97
CA LYS A 348 26.43 -13.44 -4.06
C LYS A 348 25.83 -14.08 -5.32
N GLU A 349 25.16 -15.21 -5.18
CA GLU A 349 24.53 -15.91 -6.32
C GLU A 349 23.42 -15.08 -6.96
N LEU A 350 22.71 -14.27 -6.16
CA LEU A 350 21.68 -13.37 -6.63
C LEU A 350 22.24 -12.14 -7.35
N SER A 351 23.38 -11.59 -6.91
CA SER A 351 24.00 -10.45 -7.60
C SER A 351 24.47 -10.80 -9.03
N GLU A 352 24.78 -12.07 -9.28
CA GLU A 352 25.11 -12.62 -10.61
C GLU A 352 23.90 -12.70 -11.56
N ILE A 353 22.66 -12.57 -11.05
CA ILE A 353 21.44 -12.53 -11.87
C ILE A 353 21.21 -11.14 -12.48
N HIS A 354 21.85 -10.10 -11.94
CA HIS A 354 21.70 -8.70 -12.39
C HIS A 354 20.25 -8.17 -12.30
N ASP A 355 19.47 -8.67 -11.35
CA ASP A 355 18.17 -8.09 -10.97
C ASP A 355 18.30 -7.33 -9.65
N ASP A 356 18.49 -6.01 -9.76
CA ASP A 356 18.75 -5.15 -8.62
C ASP A 356 17.54 -4.94 -7.72
N ARG A 357 16.32 -5.05 -8.26
CA ARG A 357 15.10 -5.02 -7.46
C ARG A 357 15.02 -6.24 -6.56
N LEU A 358 15.30 -7.41 -7.14
CA LEU A 358 15.30 -8.67 -6.41
C LEU A 358 16.41 -8.69 -5.36
N LEU A 359 17.58 -8.16 -5.69
CA LEU A 359 18.72 -8.04 -4.78
C LEU A 359 18.41 -7.09 -3.60
N ALA A 360 17.87 -5.91 -3.86
CA ALA A 360 17.47 -4.95 -2.83
C ALA A 360 16.45 -5.54 -1.85
N ARG A 361 15.43 -6.23 -2.37
CA ARG A 361 14.43 -6.94 -1.55
C ARG A 361 15.06 -8.04 -0.71
N THR A 362 16.01 -8.78 -1.27
CA THR A 362 16.70 -9.85 -0.53
C THR A 362 17.61 -9.28 0.57
N PHE A 363 18.22 -8.11 0.37
CA PHE A 363 18.90 -7.40 1.47
C PHE A 363 17.94 -7.02 2.59
N LEU A 364 16.76 -6.49 2.27
CA LEU A 364 15.75 -6.14 3.27
C LEU A 364 15.28 -7.34 4.10
N GLU A 365 15.19 -8.53 3.49
CA GLU A 365 14.80 -9.77 4.18
C GLU A 365 15.95 -10.44 4.95
N THR A 366 17.19 -10.30 4.50
CA THR A 366 18.35 -10.94 5.13
C THR A 366 19.07 -10.07 6.15
N LYS A 367 18.91 -8.74 6.04
CA LYS A 367 19.63 -7.68 6.78
C LYS A 367 21.16 -7.72 6.62
N LEU A 368 21.67 -8.37 5.57
CA LEU A 368 23.09 -8.67 5.40
C LEU A 368 23.88 -7.51 4.73
N TYR A 369 23.81 -6.31 5.30
CA TYR A 369 24.40 -5.09 4.74
C TYR A 369 25.93 -5.01 4.86
N GLU A 370 26.55 -5.85 5.69
CA GLU A 370 28.00 -6.02 5.79
C GLU A 370 28.60 -6.83 4.62
N HIS A 371 27.76 -7.42 3.76
CA HIS A 371 28.20 -8.23 2.64
C HIS A 371 28.91 -7.38 1.56
N GLN A 372 29.93 -7.94 0.92
CA GLN A 372 30.74 -7.24 -0.10
C GLN A 372 29.94 -6.72 -1.31
N GLU A 373 28.79 -7.33 -1.60
CA GLU A 373 27.92 -6.90 -2.72
C GLU A 373 27.06 -5.69 -2.37
N TRP A 374 26.84 -5.39 -1.09
CA TRP A 374 26.06 -4.22 -0.67
C TRP A 374 26.60 -2.90 -1.23
N PRO A 375 27.87 -2.52 -1.03
CA PRO A 375 28.40 -1.28 -1.60
C PRO A 375 28.39 -1.26 -3.14
N ARG A 376 28.48 -2.43 -3.80
CA ARG A 376 28.40 -2.53 -5.26
C ARG A 376 27.00 -2.28 -5.77
N PHE A 377 26.00 -2.91 -5.14
CA PHE A 377 24.58 -2.66 -5.41
C PHE A 377 24.27 -1.17 -5.24
N VAL A 378 24.67 -0.59 -4.11
CA VAL A 378 24.40 0.81 -3.79
C VAL A 378 25.01 1.74 -4.83
N ALA A 379 26.29 1.55 -5.21
CA ALA A 379 26.94 2.40 -6.20
C ALA A 379 26.28 2.30 -7.59
N ARG A 380 25.89 1.09 -8.01
CA ARG A 380 25.25 0.85 -9.31
C ARG A 380 23.85 1.46 -9.36
N GLU A 381 22.98 1.12 -8.41
CA GLU A 381 21.60 1.63 -8.37
C GLU A 381 21.57 3.15 -8.23
N MET A 382 22.50 3.72 -7.45
CA MET A 382 22.66 5.18 -7.34
C MET A 382 23.00 5.83 -8.68
N SER A 383 23.97 5.28 -9.43
CA SER A 383 24.36 5.80 -10.76
C SER A 383 23.18 5.75 -11.72
N GLU A 384 22.50 4.59 -11.78
CA GLU A 384 21.35 4.40 -12.66
C GLU A 384 20.21 5.36 -12.33
N LEU A 385 19.87 5.55 -11.05
CA LEU A 385 18.80 6.48 -10.65
C LEU A 385 19.12 7.95 -10.99
N ILE A 386 20.39 8.36 -10.91
CA ILE A 386 20.85 9.72 -11.23
C ILE A 386 20.91 9.98 -12.73
N GLU A 387 21.20 8.94 -13.53
CA GLU A 387 21.36 9.07 -14.99
C GLU A 387 20.03 9.18 -15.75
N VAL A 388 18.91 8.73 -15.17
CA VAL A 388 17.59 8.82 -15.80
C VAL A 388 17.11 10.29 -15.88
N PRO A 389 16.79 10.80 -17.08
CA PRO A 389 16.30 12.17 -17.26
C PRO A 389 14.89 12.36 -16.67
N GLU A 390 14.57 13.59 -16.26
CA GLU A 390 13.27 13.93 -15.63
C GLU A 390 12.06 13.53 -16.49
N SER A 391 12.16 13.61 -17.82
CA SER A 391 11.10 13.21 -18.74
C SER A 391 10.73 11.73 -18.64
N GLU A 392 11.61 10.92 -18.06
CA GLU A 392 11.46 9.48 -17.91
C GLU A 392 11.20 9.06 -16.46
N TRP A 393 10.94 10.01 -15.55
CA TRP A 393 10.49 9.75 -14.19
C TRP A 393 9.04 9.24 -14.19
N ASN A 394 8.90 8.00 -14.63
CA ASN A 394 7.66 7.25 -14.62
C ASN A 394 7.48 6.54 -13.27
N GLU A 395 6.35 5.85 -13.13
CA GLU A 395 6.03 5.10 -11.90
C GLU A 395 7.08 4.03 -11.57
N GLU A 396 7.66 3.41 -12.60
CA GLU A 396 8.67 2.39 -12.44
C GLU A 396 9.97 2.94 -11.83
N TRP A 397 10.42 4.11 -12.29
CA TRP A 397 11.55 4.83 -11.72
C TRP A 397 11.28 5.24 -10.26
N LEU A 398 10.09 5.77 -9.98
CA LEU A 398 9.70 6.14 -8.61
C LEU A 398 9.69 4.94 -7.66
N GLN A 399 9.22 3.77 -8.11
CA GLN A 399 9.25 2.54 -7.32
C GLN A 399 10.69 2.08 -7.05
N ARG A 400 11.61 2.20 -8.02
CA ARG A 400 13.05 1.91 -7.82
C ARG A 400 13.68 2.85 -6.81
N LEU A 401 13.49 4.16 -7.00
CA LEU A 401 13.99 5.19 -6.08
C LEU A 401 13.48 4.93 -4.66
N TYR A 402 12.19 4.61 -4.53
CA TYR A 402 11.59 4.30 -3.25
C TYR A 402 12.22 3.06 -2.59
N LEU A 403 12.32 1.94 -3.31
CA LEU A 403 12.94 0.71 -2.80
C LEU A 403 14.40 0.92 -2.39
N PHE A 404 15.18 1.65 -3.19
CA PHE A 404 16.55 2.03 -2.89
C PHE A 404 16.64 2.82 -1.57
N ASN A 405 15.80 3.85 -1.42
CA ASN A 405 15.77 4.65 -0.19
C ASN A 405 15.39 3.83 1.04
N VAL A 406 14.42 2.92 0.93
CA VAL A 406 14.03 2.02 2.02
C VAL A 406 15.20 1.12 2.42
N ALA A 407 15.90 0.52 1.46
CA ALA A 407 17.05 -0.35 1.73
C ALA A 407 18.22 0.42 2.38
N VAL A 408 18.57 1.61 1.89
CA VAL A 408 19.67 2.40 2.45
C VAL A 408 19.34 2.90 3.86
N LEU A 409 18.08 3.31 4.11
CA LEU A 409 17.66 3.73 5.44
C LEU A 409 17.67 2.58 6.45
N ASP A 410 17.21 1.40 6.05
CA ASP A 410 17.27 0.19 6.88
C ASP A 410 18.73 -0.19 7.19
N ALA A 411 19.63 -0.15 6.20
CA ALA A 411 21.07 -0.36 6.39
C ALA A 411 21.70 0.66 7.35
N THR A 412 21.27 1.93 7.28
CA THR A 412 21.75 3.02 8.15
C THR A 412 21.40 2.75 9.61
N ARG A 413 20.17 2.31 9.87
CA ARG A 413 19.73 1.91 11.21
C ARG A 413 20.48 0.70 11.72
N CYS A 414 20.70 -0.31 10.88
CA CYS A 414 21.49 -1.47 11.25
C CYS A 414 22.94 -1.09 11.61
N ALA A 415 23.53 -0.10 10.92
CA ALA A 415 24.89 0.36 11.18
C ALA A 415 25.08 1.03 12.55
N GLU A 416 24.02 1.57 13.16
CA GLU A 416 24.05 2.07 14.54
C GLU A 416 24.41 0.96 15.55
N HIS A 417 24.05 -0.28 15.22
CA HIS A 417 24.31 -1.46 16.05
C HIS A 417 25.48 -2.32 15.56
N VAL A 418 25.83 -2.24 14.27
CA VAL A 418 26.84 -3.09 13.64
C VAL A 418 27.90 -2.24 12.93
N LYS A 419 29.05 -2.06 13.59
CA LYS A 419 30.16 -1.20 13.11
C LYS A 419 30.80 -1.64 11.79
N THR A 420 30.61 -2.90 11.37
CA THR A 420 31.16 -3.42 10.11
C THR A 420 30.34 -3.03 8.89
N ILE A 421 29.11 -2.53 9.08
CA ILE A 421 28.27 -2.06 7.98
C ILE A 421 28.84 -0.72 7.52
N ASN A 422 29.42 -0.71 6.31
CA ASN A 422 29.87 0.52 5.69
C ASN A 422 28.72 1.13 4.89
N VAL A 423 27.98 2.04 5.52
CA VAL A 423 27.00 2.88 4.84
C VAL A 423 27.77 3.98 4.11
N SER A 424 28.27 3.63 2.93
CA SER A 424 29.06 4.55 2.10
C SER A 424 28.22 5.68 1.50
N VAL A 425 26.89 5.54 1.47
CA VAL A 425 25.99 6.53 0.89
C VAL A 425 25.33 7.36 1.97
N ASN A 426 25.63 8.64 1.94
CA ASN A 426 24.86 9.67 2.60
C ASN A 426 23.65 10.01 1.71
N LEU A 427 22.43 9.63 2.15
CA LEU A 427 21.19 9.96 1.42
C LEU A 427 21.07 11.47 1.16
N GLN A 428 21.57 12.32 2.05
CA GLN A 428 21.57 13.77 1.86
C GLN A 428 22.38 14.18 0.63
N ASP A 429 23.57 13.61 0.46
CA ASP A 429 24.44 13.90 -0.67
C ASP A 429 23.91 13.27 -1.96
N PHE A 430 23.30 12.09 -1.89
CA PHE A 430 22.59 11.48 -3.01
C PHE A 430 21.48 12.38 -3.53
N PHE A 431 20.56 12.82 -2.66
CA PHE A 431 19.49 13.73 -3.05
C PHE A 431 20.05 15.08 -3.49
N ARG A 432 21.11 15.60 -2.87
CA ARG A 432 21.78 16.81 -3.35
C ARG A 432 22.29 16.64 -4.78
N GLN A 433 22.93 15.52 -5.13
CA GLN A 433 23.39 15.25 -6.50
C GLN A 433 22.21 15.11 -7.48
N LEU A 434 21.14 14.42 -7.08
CA LEU A 434 19.92 14.28 -7.86
C LEU A 434 19.28 15.66 -8.14
N VAL A 435 19.26 16.53 -7.12
CA VAL A 435 18.66 17.88 -7.17
C VAL A 435 19.57 18.91 -7.83
N GLU A 436 20.89 18.86 -7.65
CA GLU A 436 21.84 19.79 -8.25
C GLU A 436 21.82 19.69 -9.77
N ARG A 437 21.65 18.48 -10.30
CA ARG A 437 21.41 18.27 -11.72
C ARG A 437 20.04 18.77 -12.17
N GLN A 438 19.07 18.92 -11.26
CA GLN A 438 17.64 19.09 -11.57
C GLN A 438 16.88 19.96 -10.53
N ARG A 439 17.34 21.21 -10.29
CA ARG A 439 16.86 22.06 -9.18
C ARG A 439 15.37 22.42 -9.21
N ALA A 440 14.77 22.48 -10.41
CA ALA A 440 13.34 22.75 -10.57
C ALA A 440 12.45 21.58 -10.11
N SER A 441 13.04 20.42 -9.84
CA SER A 441 12.35 19.13 -9.75
C SER A 441 12.28 18.61 -8.31
N LEU A 442 13.05 19.19 -7.37
CA LEU A 442 12.99 18.88 -5.94
C LEU A 442 11.61 19.15 -5.34
N SER A 443 11.01 20.30 -5.67
CA SER A 443 9.65 20.60 -5.22
C SER A 443 8.67 19.59 -5.79
N LYS A 444 8.76 19.23 -7.08
CA LYS A 444 7.92 18.18 -7.69
C LYS A 444 8.08 16.83 -7.00
N LEU A 445 9.30 16.45 -6.67
CA LEU A 445 9.61 15.21 -5.98
C LEU A 445 9.06 15.23 -4.54
N LEU A 446 9.24 16.32 -3.79
CA LEU A 446 8.63 16.50 -2.48
C LEU A 446 7.09 16.46 -2.54
N TYR A 447 6.47 17.08 -3.54
CA TYR A 447 5.03 16.98 -3.76
C TYR A 447 4.60 15.55 -4.09
N ALA A 448 5.34 14.83 -4.94
CA ALA A 448 5.07 13.43 -5.27
C ALA A 448 5.17 12.53 -4.03
N TYR A 449 6.18 12.75 -3.19
CA TYR A 449 6.31 12.07 -1.90
C TYR A 449 5.21 12.49 -0.92
N ALA A 450 4.86 13.77 -0.81
CA ALA A 450 3.84 14.25 0.12
C ALA A 450 2.45 13.69 -0.21
N ILE A 451 2.17 13.50 -1.50
CA ILE A 451 0.94 12.86 -1.98
C ILE A 451 0.90 11.37 -1.61
N GLN A 452 2.04 10.67 -1.60
CA GLN A 452 2.11 9.22 -1.39
C GLN A 452 2.38 8.81 0.06
N ASP A 453 3.26 9.53 0.76
CA ASP A 453 3.64 9.36 2.16
C ASP A 453 4.12 10.68 2.76
N ALA A 454 3.23 11.34 3.51
CA ALA A 454 3.53 12.55 4.26
C ALA A 454 4.81 12.43 5.09
N ALA A 455 5.00 11.31 5.81
CA ALA A 455 6.19 11.11 6.63
C ALA A 455 7.46 10.96 5.78
N ALA A 456 7.37 10.35 4.60
CA ALA A 456 8.49 10.28 3.68
C ALA A 456 8.85 11.67 3.13
N ALA A 457 7.88 12.56 2.87
CA ALA A 457 8.15 13.94 2.49
C ALA A 457 8.85 14.72 3.62
N PHE A 458 8.38 14.59 4.86
CA PHE A 458 9.04 15.19 6.03
C PHE A 458 10.47 14.66 6.23
N ARG A 459 10.67 13.34 6.13
CA ARG A 459 12.00 12.71 6.23
C ARG A 459 12.91 13.15 5.08
N LEU A 460 12.40 13.17 3.85
CA LEU A 460 13.16 13.60 2.68
C LEU A 460 13.61 15.05 2.84
N ALA A 461 12.74 15.94 3.31
CA ALA A 461 13.11 17.33 3.56
C ALA A 461 14.18 17.46 4.65
N GLU A 462 14.05 16.72 5.76
CA GLU A 462 15.05 16.67 6.82
C GLU A 462 16.41 16.18 6.31
N VAL A 463 16.42 15.10 5.52
CA VAL A 463 17.61 14.58 4.83
C VAL A 463 18.19 15.63 3.89
N CYS A 464 17.37 16.34 3.13
CA CYS A 464 17.85 17.38 2.20
C CYS A 464 18.24 18.69 2.91
N GLY A 465 18.05 18.82 4.22
CA GLY A 465 18.26 20.06 4.97
C GLY A 465 17.29 21.18 4.57
N LEU A 466 16.09 20.83 4.10
CA LEU A 466 15.05 21.76 3.65
C LEU A 466 14.10 22.09 4.79
N ASP A 467 13.79 23.37 4.97
CA ASP A 467 12.79 23.78 5.94
C ASP A 467 11.39 23.74 5.31
N LEU A 468 10.69 22.61 5.40
CA LEU A 468 9.33 22.48 4.84
C LEU A 468 8.40 23.60 5.29
N ALA A 469 8.52 24.05 6.55
CA ALA A 469 7.62 25.04 7.11
C ALA A 469 7.86 26.43 6.52
N ARG A 470 9.09 26.76 6.13
CA ARG A 470 9.47 28.06 5.56
C ARG A 470 9.54 28.04 4.03
N ASP A 471 10.29 27.10 3.49
CA ASP A 471 10.64 27.03 2.06
C ASP A 471 9.51 26.41 1.24
N HIS A 472 8.66 25.60 1.87
CA HIS A 472 7.57 24.86 1.23
C HIS A 472 6.25 24.95 2.01
N ALA A 473 5.94 26.14 2.55
CA ALA A 473 4.73 26.40 3.34
C ALA A 473 3.44 25.95 2.62
N GLU A 474 3.36 26.15 1.30
CA GLU A 474 2.22 25.73 0.50
C GLU A 474 2.01 24.21 0.54
N LEU A 475 3.09 23.42 0.45
CA LEU A 475 3.03 21.96 0.54
C LEU A 475 2.50 21.50 1.90
N VAL A 476 2.89 22.20 2.98
CA VAL A 476 2.38 21.91 4.33
C VAL A 476 0.89 22.23 4.43
N VAL A 477 0.49 23.41 3.95
CA VAL A 477 -0.90 23.87 3.99
C VAL A 477 -1.81 22.97 3.16
N SER A 478 -1.45 22.69 1.90
CA SER A 478 -2.22 21.81 1.02
C SER A 478 -2.18 20.35 1.49
N GLY A 479 -1.05 19.92 2.05
CA GLY A 479 -0.85 18.57 2.55
C GLY A 479 -1.75 18.26 3.76
N CYS A 480 -2.04 19.26 4.60
CA CYS A 480 -2.89 19.10 5.77
C CYS A 480 -4.31 18.62 5.47
N ASP A 481 -4.80 18.67 4.23
CA ASP A 481 -6.06 18.02 3.83
C ASP A 481 -6.03 16.50 3.98
N GLN A 482 -4.84 15.93 4.11
CA GLN A 482 -4.62 14.54 4.46
C GLN A 482 -4.39 14.41 5.97
N LYS A 483 -5.21 13.59 6.64
CA LYS A 483 -5.19 13.47 8.12
C LYS A 483 -3.81 13.15 8.71
N PRO A 484 -2.98 12.27 8.13
CA PRO A 484 -1.62 12.04 8.63
C PRO A 484 -0.69 13.23 8.50
N PHE A 485 -0.77 13.95 7.38
CA PHE A 485 0.05 15.13 7.18
C PHE A 485 -0.32 16.19 8.21
N PHE A 486 -1.63 16.36 8.43
CA PHE A 486 -2.17 17.18 9.52
C PHE A 486 -1.65 16.74 10.89
N ASP A 487 -1.69 15.44 11.21
CA ASP A 487 -1.23 14.93 12.51
C ASP A 487 0.29 15.08 12.69
N LEU A 488 1.08 14.92 11.63
CA LEU A 488 2.53 15.21 11.66
C LEU A 488 2.81 16.70 11.84
N ALA A 489 2.09 17.58 11.14
CA ALA A 489 2.21 19.03 11.32
C ALA A 489 1.78 19.45 12.75
N LYS A 490 0.73 18.84 13.29
CA LYS A 490 0.31 18.99 14.70
C LYS A 490 1.35 18.44 15.67
N GLN A 491 2.02 17.33 15.35
CA GLN A 491 3.12 16.81 16.16
C GLN A 491 4.32 17.76 16.14
N LYS A 492 4.64 18.36 14.98
CA LYS A 492 5.67 19.41 14.88
C LYS A 492 5.31 20.64 15.71
N LEU A 493 4.04 21.05 15.76
CA LEU A 493 3.58 22.10 16.68
C LEU A 493 3.92 21.81 18.16
N SER A 494 3.94 20.54 18.58
CA SER A 494 4.30 20.15 19.95
C SER A 494 5.79 19.90 20.19
N SER A 495 6.50 19.41 19.18
CA SER A 495 7.91 18.98 19.31
C SER A 495 8.91 20.08 18.96
N ASP A 496 8.51 21.05 18.14
CA ASP A 496 9.33 22.14 17.65
C ASP A 496 8.99 23.46 18.38
N ILE A 497 9.33 23.49 19.67
CA ILE A 497 8.88 24.53 20.61
C ILE A 497 9.28 25.92 20.12
N GLU A 498 10.48 26.08 19.59
CA GLU A 498 11.00 27.36 19.08
C GLU A 498 10.20 27.90 17.88
N ARG A 499 9.67 26.99 17.04
CA ARG A 499 8.90 27.34 15.84
C ARG A 499 7.40 27.10 16.01
N THR A 500 6.90 27.04 17.24
CA THR A 500 5.46 26.91 17.53
C THR A 500 4.59 27.94 16.79
N PRO A 501 4.95 29.25 16.74
CA PRO A 501 4.13 30.25 16.02
C PRO A 501 4.07 30.03 14.50
N LEU A 502 5.14 29.49 13.92
CA LEU A 502 5.22 29.13 12.51
C LEU A 502 4.25 27.98 12.19
N TRP A 503 4.35 26.87 12.93
CA TRP A 503 3.46 25.72 12.76
C TRP A 503 1.99 26.06 13.04
N ALA A 504 1.72 26.91 14.04
CA ALA A 504 0.37 27.40 14.32
C ALA A 504 -0.21 28.17 13.12
N SER A 505 0.61 28.96 12.43
CA SER A 505 0.20 29.75 11.27
C SER A 505 -0.08 28.89 10.04
N LEU A 506 0.72 27.84 9.82
CA LEU A 506 0.47 26.88 8.74
C LEU A 506 -0.82 26.09 8.97
N LEU A 507 -1.04 25.60 10.20
CA LEU A 507 -2.29 24.90 10.56
C LEU A 507 -3.51 25.81 10.51
N ALA A 508 -3.38 27.06 10.94
CA ALA A 508 -4.43 28.06 10.84
C ALA A 508 -4.81 28.34 9.38
N GLU A 509 -3.82 28.57 8.51
CA GLU A 509 -4.05 28.76 7.06
C GLU A 509 -4.71 27.52 6.44
N ALA A 510 -4.24 26.31 6.77
CA ALA A 510 -4.84 25.07 6.29
C ALA A 510 -6.32 24.95 6.70
N GLY A 511 -6.64 25.27 7.96
CA GLY A 511 -8.02 25.33 8.43
C GLY A 511 -8.86 26.42 7.75
N LEU A 512 -8.27 27.54 7.33
CA LEU A 512 -8.99 28.58 6.59
C LEU A 512 -9.26 28.18 5.13
N ARG A 513 -8.34 27.43 4.50
CA ARG A 513 -8.48 26.97 3.11
C ARG A 513 -9.38 25.75 2.99
N SER A 514 -9.38 24.90 4.00
CA SER A 514 -10.01 23.59 3.93
C SER A 514 -11.01 23.35 5.03
N ARG A 515 -12.24 23.06 4.62
CA ARG A 515 -13.33 22.72 5.53
C ARG A 515 -13.01 21.49 6.37
N ILE A 516 -12.35 20.48 5.81
CA ILE A 516 -12.08 19.24 6.55
C ILE A 516 -11.04 19.47 7.64
N VAL A 517 -10.00 20.26 7.35
CA VAL A 517 -8.97 20.64 8.32
C VAL A 517 -9.55 21.53 9.42
N ALA A 518 -10.44 22.47 9.07
CA ALA A 518 -11.18 23.27 10.04
C ALA A 518 -11.98 22.40 11.02
N VAL A 519 -12.65 21.36 10.50
CA VAL A 519 -13.39 20.40 11.34
C VAL A 519 -12.44 19.67 12.27
N TRP A 520 -11.30 19.15 11.79
CA TRP A 520 -10.33 18.46 12.65
C TRP A 520 -9.72 19.35 13.73
N LEU A 521 -9.36 20.59 13.39
CA LEU A 521 -8.82 21.56 14.35
C LEU A 521 -9.86 21.99 15.38
N SER A 522 -11.12 22.16 14.98
CA SER A 522 -12.20 22.58 15.88
C SER A 522 -12.75 21.45 16.74
N SER A 523 -12.68 20.20 16.27
CA SER A 523 -13.00 19.01 17.07
C SER A 523 -11.89 18.60 18.02
N THR A 524 -10.68 19.14 17.86
CA THR A 524 -9.54 18.86 18.74
C THR A 524 -9.57 19.78 19.96
N ALA A 525 -9.54 19.17 21.16
CA ALA A 525 -9.45 19.90 22.42
C ALA A 525 -8.22 20.82 22.46
N PRO A 526 -8.29 21.97 23.15
CA PRO A 526 -7.17 22.89 23.27
C PRO A 526 -5.97 22.19 23.93
N LEU A 527 -4.78 22.44 23.41
CA LEU A 527 -3.55 21.84 23.89
C LEU A 527 -3.02 22.67 25.07
N VAL A 528 -2.84 22.02 26.23
CA VAL A 528 -2.49 22.69 27.49
C VAL A 528 -1.17 23.47 27.39
N TYR A 529 -0.18 22.93 26.68
CA TYR A 529 1.13 23.58 26.53
C TYR A 529 1.07 24.87 25.68
N LEU A 530 0.02 25.06 24.87
CA LEU A 530 -0.19 26.28 24.09
C LEU A 530 -0.90 27.39 24.90
N ASN A 531 -1.43 27.09 26.09
CA ASN A 531 -2.17 28.07 26.88
C ASN A 531 -1.31 29.28 27.22
N GLY A 532 -0.05 29.08 27.61
CA GLY A 532 0.87 30.19 27.91
C GLY A 532 1.10 31.13 26.73
N LEU A 533 1.30 30.58 25.52
CA LEU A 533 1.42 31.38 24.30
C LEU A 533 0.11 32.11 23.97
N THR A 534 -1.02 31.42 24.08
CA THR A 534 -2.35 31.97 23.78
C THR A 534 -2.76 33.07 24.76
N GLU A 535 -2.36 32.96 26.03
CA GLU A 535 -2.57 33.97 27.07
C GLU A 535 -1.71 35.22 26.89
N ASN A 536 -0.55 35.10 26.24
CA ASN A 536 0.29 36.24 25.87
C ASN A 536 -0.27 37.03 24.66
N VAL A 537 -1.18 36.44 23.87
CA VAL A 537 -1.86 37.15 22.78
C VAL A 537 -2.74 38.27 23.36
N PRO A 538 -2.66 39.53 22.88
CA PRO A 538 -3.57 40.59 23.31
C PRO A 538 -5.04 40.21 23.11
N ARG A 539 -5.93 40.54 24.07
CA ARG A 539 -7.36 40.15 24.01
C ARG A 539 -8.06 40.56 22.72
N ASN A 540 -7.73 41.72 22.15
CA ASN A 540 -8.29 42.21 20.89
C ASN A 540 -7.82 41.43 19.63
N LYS A 541 -6.89 40.49 19.79
CA LYS A 541 -6.39 39.60 18.75
C LYS A 541 -6.71 38.11 19.01
N ARG A 542 -7.41 37.78 20.11
CA ARG A 542 -7.78 36.39 20.45
C ARG A 542 -9.01 35.93 19.70
N TRP A 543 -8.91 34.73 19.14
CA TRP A 543 -9.96 34.07 18.36
C TRP A 543 -10.83 33.11 19.18
N TRP A 544 -10.45 32.80 20.42
CA TRP A 544 -11.33 32.12 21.38
C TRP A 544 -12.01 33.14 22.31
N ARG A 545 -13.25 32.87 22.70
CA ARG A 545 -13.93 33.63 23.75
C ARG A 545 -15.10 32.85 24.34
N SER A 546 -15.06 32.62 25.65
CA SER A 546 -16.15 31.96 26.39
C SER A 546 -17.52 32.56 26.05
N GLY A 547 -18.45 31.70 25.64
CA GLY A 547 -19.82 32.06 25.24
C GLY A 547 -20.00 32.60 23.81
N LEU A 548 -18.93 32.78 23.04
CA LEU A 548 -18.99 33.23 21.63
C LEU A 548 -18.33 32.24 20.68
N VAL A 549 -17.08 31.85 20.98
CA VAL A 549 -16.31 30.90 20.19
C VAL A 549 -15.62 29.94 21.15
N SER A 550 -15.87 28.65 20.96
CA SER A 550 -15.30 27.57 21.77
C SER A 550 -13.78 27.60 21.76
N ASP A 551 -13.16 27.28 22.89
CA ASP A 551 -11.73 27.09 22.99
C ASP A 551 -11.35 25.72 22.42
N THR A 552 -10.66 25.73 21.29
CA THR A 552 -10.26 24.58 20.49
C THR A 552 -8.84 24.77 20.00
N LEU A 553 -8.20 23.71 19.50
CA LEU A 553 -6.89 23.85 18.85
C LEU A 553 -6.94 24.87 17.70
N PHE A 554 -8.05 24.93 16.95
CA PHE A 554 -8.17 25.91 15.86
C PHE A 554 -8.06 27.35 16.36
N THR A 555 -8.78 27.69 17.43
CA THR A 555 -8.78 29.05 17.97
C THR A 555 -7.48 29.39 18.68
N GLN A 556 -6.76 28.40 19.24
CA GLN A 556 -5.40 28.58 19.75
C GLN A 556 -4.44 28.91 18.61
N CYS A 557 -4.42 28.11 17.54
CA CYS A 557 -3.58 28.36 16.35
C CYS A 557 -3.86 29.75 15.76
N LEU A 558 -5.14 30.08 15.51
CA LEU A 558 -5.54 31.40 15.00
C LEU A 558 -5.07 32.54 15.90
N SER A 559 -5.16 32.40 17.23
CA SER A 559 -4.74 33.45 18.17
C SER A 559 -3.24 33.64 18.18
N ILE A 560 -2.46 32.55 18.19
CA ILE A 560 -0.99 32.57 18.17
C ILE A 560 -0.49 33.25 16.89
N SER A 561 -1.10 32.93 15.75
CA SER A 561 -0.78 33.50 14.44
C SER A 561 -1.00 35.01 14.31
N MET A 562 -1.64 35.67 15.28
CA MET A 562 -1.86 37.12 15.29
C MET A 562 -0.71 37.91 15.96
N MET A 563 0.27 37.22 16.57
CA MET A 563 1.35 37.85 17.32
C MET A 563 2.51 38.35 16.44
N GLU A 564 2.93 37.59 15.42
CA GLU A 564 4.09 37.92 14.57
C GLU A 564 3.84 37.63 13.08
N GLU A 565 4.47 38.42 12.20
CA GLU A 565 4.54 38.12 10.77
C GLU A 565 5.65 37.10 10.53
N GLN A 566 5.28 35.92 10.03
CA GLN A 566 6.22 34.83 9.76
C GLN A 566 6.88 34.92 8.38
N GLY A 567 6.52 35.91 7.55
CA GLY A 567 7.09 36.12 6.20
C GLY A 567 6.71 35.05 5.16
N LEU A 568 5.69 34.23 5.44
CA LEU A 568 5.32 33.04 4.64
C LEU A 568 4.37 33.31 3.47
N GLY A 569 3.78 34.51 3.39
CA GLY A 569 2.80 34.85 2.35
C GLY A 569 1.51 34.02 2.42
N LEU A 570 0.92 33.85 3.61
CA LEU A 570 -0.32 33.08 3.83
C LEU A 570 -1.57 33.96 3.58
N PRO A 571 -2.22 33.89 2.39
CA PRO A 571 -3.18 34.90 1.93
C PRO A 571 -4.44 35.00 2.79
N LEU A 572 -4.99 33.87 3.27
CA LEU A 572 -6.22 33.91 4.06
C LEU A 572 -5.95 34.42 5.46
N LEU A 573 -4.84 34.01 6.08
CA LEU A 573 -4.42 34.49 7.38
C LEU A 573 -4.11 36.00 7.35
N GLU A 574 -3.45 36.49 6.30
CA GLU A 574 -3.20 37.94 6.10
C GLU A 574 -4.50 38.73 5.90
N SER A 575 -5.48 38.13 5.22
CA SER A 575 -6.81 38.72 5.09
C SER A 575 -7.54 38.73 6.44
N LEU A 576 -7.42 37.65 7.21
CA LEU A 576 -8.06 37.48 8.50
C LEU A 576 -7.53 38.45 9.57
N LYS A 577 -6.23 38.81 9.52
CA LYS A 577 -5.62 39.82 10.41
C LYS A 577 -6.32 41.20 10.32
N LYS A 578 -7.00 41.49 9.21
CA LYS A 578 -7.77 42.74 9.02
C LYS A 578 -9.15 42.69 9.68
N VAL A 579 -9.61 41.51 10.09
CA VAL A 579 -10.92 41.29 10.72
C VAL A 579 -10.79 41.41 12.25
N PRO A 580 -11.69 42.15 12.93
CA PRO A 580 -11.67 42.26 14.39
C PRO A 580 -11.96 40.91 15.07
N ALA A 581 -11.01 40.44 15.89
CA ALA A 581 -11.12 39.16 16.57
C ALA A 581 -12.24 39.16 17.65
N PRO A 582 -12.90 38.00 17.91
CA PRO A 582 -13.96 37.84 18.91
C PRO A 582 -13.62 38.34 20.32
N GLY A 583 -12.34 38.25 20.71
CA GLY A 583 -11.84 38.75 21.99
C GLY A 583 -11.94 40.27 22.19
N ARG A 584 -12.11 41.06 21.11
CA ARG A 584 -12.25 42.53 21.17
C ARG A 584 -13.61 42.98 21.72
N TYR A 585 -14.65 42.19 21.52
CA TYR A 585 -16.01 42.60 21.81
C TYR A 585 -16.31 42.53 23.32
N ARG A 586 -17.30 43.27 23.83
CA ARG A 586 -17.89 43.02 25.16
C ARG A 586 -19.21 42.28 24.97
N LEU A 587 -19.49 41.30 25.83
CA LEU A 587 -20.70 40.45 25.76
C LEU A 587 -21.86 41.29 26.30
N ASP A 588 -22.40 42.12 25.43
CA ASP A 588 -23.67 42.85 25.57
C ASP A 588 -24.59 42.28 24.48
N ARG A 589 -25.88 42.10 24.79
CA ARG A 589 -26.91 41.60 23.84
C ARG A 589 -26.91 42.35 22.50
N LYS A 590 -26.55 43.64 22.47
CA LYS A 590 -26.43 44.45 21.24
C LYS A 590 -25.22 44.06 20.38
N THR A 591 -24.13 43.60 21.00
CA THR A 591 -22.89 43.23 20.31
C THR A 591 -23.01 41.89 19.57
N ILE A 592 -23.80 40.95 20.09
CA ILE A 592 -24.05 39.64 19.46
C ILE A 592 -24.77 39.82 18.11
N PHE A 593 -25.73 40.75 18.05
CA PHE A 593 -26.48 41.05 16.82
C PHE A 593 -25.61 41.72 15.75
N THR A 594 -24.74 42.66 16.15
CA THR A 594 -23.82 43.34 15.22
C THR A 594 -22.71 42.41 14.71
N MET A 595 -22.26 41.46 15.53
CA MET A 595 -21.27 40.45 15.10
C MET A 595 -21.83 39.44 14.10
N PHE A 596 -23.10 39.04 14.24
CA PHE A 596 -23.75 38.15 13.26
C PHE A 596 -23.76 38.78 11.85
N VAL A 597 -24.02 40.09 11.77
CA VAL A 597 -24.01 40.85 10.51
C VAL A 597 -22.58 41.00 9.95
N LEU A 598 -21.58 41.28 10.80
CA LEU A 598 -20.19 41.45 10.36
C LEU A 598 -19.51 40.13 9.94
N PHE A 599 -19.85 39.00 10.58
CA PHE A 599 -19.33 37.68 10.21
C PHE A 599 -19.80 37.27 8.80
N PHE A 600 -21.07 37.51 8.48
CA PHE A 600 -21.61 37.28 7.14
C PHE A 600 -21.02 38.25 6.09
N ALA A 601 -20.84 39.53 6.43
CA ALA A 601 -20.22 40.50 5.54
C ALA A 601 -18.73 40.18 5.25
N GLY A 602 -17.99 39.70 6.26
CA GLY A 602 -16.60 39.28 6.12
C GLY A 602 -16.43 38.02 5.26
N MET A 603 -17.27 37.00 5.47
CA MET A 603 -17.31 35.83 4.57
C MET A 603 -17.65 36.22 3.13
N PHE A 604 -18.59 37.16 2.95
CA PHE A 604 -18.98 37.62 1.62
C PHE A 604 -17.86 38.35 0.88
N MET A 605 -17.03 39.14 1.59
CA MET A 605 -15.83 39.75 0.99
C MET A 605 -14.75 38.73 0.61
N ILE A 606 -14.51 37.72 1.46
CA ILE A 606 -13.52 36.66 1.18
C ILE A 606 -13.94 35.84 -0.05
N ILE A 607 -15.23 35.52 -0.17
CA ILE A 607 -15.80 34.82 -1.35
C ILE A 607 -15.76 35.73 -2.60
N SER A 608 -16.06 37.02 -2.45
CA SER A 608 -16.06 37.99 -3.57
C SER A 608 -14.67 38.23 -4.17
N GLN A 609 -13.60 38.19 -3.38
CA GLN A 609 -12.24 38.44 -3.87
C GLN A 609 -11.62 37.24 -4.61
N HIS A 610 -12.12 36.01 -4.40
CA HIS A 610 -11.62 34.81 -5.08
C HIS A 610 -12.44 34.34 -6.29
N ILE A 611 -13.63 34.90 -6.53
CA ILE A 611 -14.42 34.62 -7.76
C ILE A 611 -13.93 35.46 -8.97
N SER A 612 -13.02 36.42 -8.76
CA SER A 612 -12.59 37.36 -9.81
C SER A 612 -11.25 37.00 -10.50
N ALA A 613 -10.67 35.83 -10.25
CA ALA A 613 -9.50 35.36 -10.99
C ALA A 613 -9.95 34.46 -12.17
N PRO A 614 -9.67 34.82 -13.43
CA PRO A 614 -9.97 33.94 -14.55
C PRO A 614 -9.03 32.74 -14.50
N PHE A 615 -9.60 31.53 -14.55
CA PHE A 615 -8.84 30.31 -14.84
C PHE A 615 -8.16 30.47 -16.22
N VAL A 616 -6.83 30.46 -16.21
CA VAL A 616 -5.97 30.11 -17.35
C VAL A 616 -5.06 28.99 -16.89
#